data_AF-A0A400IUM5-F1
#
_entry.id   AF-A0A400IUM5-F1
#
_cell.length_a   1.000
_cell.length_b   1.000
_cell.length_c   1.000
_cell.angle_alpha   90.00
_cell.angle_beta   90.00
_cell.angle_gamma   90.00
#
_symmetry.space_group_name_H-M   'P 1'
#
loop_
_entity.id
_entity.type
_entity.pdbx_description
1 polymer ?
#
loop_
_entity_poly.entity_id
_entity_poly.type
_entity_poly.pdbx_seq_one_letter_code
_entity_poly.pdbx_strand_id
1 'polypeptide(L)'
;MKQAIKQKLGVSSITEAGLKLNLAHNVLNSWLSNNLTNAKVEIALLKLGLREDERLIKRIEKLKSEYKKNEIRKQAYEKSMKEIKALLEEIEAA
;
A
#
# COMPACT_ATOMS: atom_id res chain seq x y z
N MET A 1 -19.85 -4.53 0.75
CA MET A 1 -18.54 -5.03 0.23
C MET A 1 -18.62 -6.42 -0.38
N LYS A 2 -18.95 -7.49 0.39
CA LYS A 2 -19.00 -8.89 -0.12
C LYS A 2 -19.82 -9.04 -1.41
N GLN A 3 -21.04 -8.49 -1.44
CA GLN A 3 -21.90 -8.55 -2.64
C GLN A 3 -21.32 -7.80 -3.84
N ALA A 4 -20.79 -6.58 -3.64
CA ALA A 4 -20.19 -5.78 -4.71
C ALA A 4 -18.98 -6.47 -5.35
N ILE A 5 -18.14 -7.14 -4.54
CA ILE A 5 -17.02 -7.95 -5.05
C ILE A 5 -17.54 -9.08 -5.93
N LYS A 6 -18.54 -9.83 -5.44
CA LYS A 6 -19.14 -10.95 -6.19
C LYS A 6 -19.75 -10.50 -7.51
N GLN A 7 -20.50 -9.40 -7.50
CA GLN A 7 -21.12 -8.81 -8.69
C GLN A 7 -20.07 -8.39 -9.73
N LYS A 8 -19.03 -7.64 -9.31
CA LYS A 8 -17.97 -7.19 -10.22
C LYS A 8 -17.15 -8.32 -10.84
N LEU A 9 -17.02 -9.45 -10.14
CA LEU A 9 -16.26 -10.61 -10.60
C LEU A 9 -17.13 -11.69 -11.26
N GLY A 10 -18.46 -11.53 -11.26
CA GLY A 10 -19.40 -12.53 -11.77
C GLY A 10 -19.22 -13.89 -11.09
N VAL A 11 -19.21 -13.92 -9.75
CA VAL A 11 -18.97 -15.14 -8.96
C VAL A 11 -20.04 -15.35 -7.90
N SER A 12 -20.24 -16.60 -7.52
CA SER A 12 -21.28 -17.01 -6.56
C SER A 12 -20.82 -16.89 -5.10
N SER A 13 -19.52 -17.07 -4.84
CA SER A 13 -18.95 -17.13 -3.50
C SER A 13 -17.76 -16.19 -3.28
N ILE A 14 -17.48 -15.84 -2.03
CA ILE A 14 -16.31 -15.02 -1.66
C ILE A 14 -15.01 -15.83 -1.79
N THR A 15 -15.06 -17.14 -1.60
CA THR A 15 -13.92 -18.02 -1.84
C THR A 15 -13.50 -17.97 -3.30
N GLU A 16 -14.47 -18.09 -4.22
CA GLU A 16 -14.24 -17.97 -5.67
C GLU A 16 -13.74 -16.56 -6.05
N ALA A 17 -14.32 -15.51 -5.45
CA ALA A 17 -13.81 -14.14 -5.61
C ALA A 17 -12.34 -14.00 -5.21
N GLY A 18 -11.95 -14.61 -4.08
CA GLY A 18 -10.57 -14.61 -3.60
C GLY A 18 -9.61 -15.26 -4.62
N LEU A 19 -9.99 -16.40 -5.18
CA LEU A 19 -9.22 -17.08 -6.21
C LEU A 19 -9.10 -16.26 -7.49
N LYS A 20 -10.18 -15.65 -7.98
CA LYS A 20 -10.14 -14.75 -9.16
C LYS A 20 -9.26 -13.52 -8.94
N LEU A 21 -9.15 -13.06 -7.69
CA LEU A 21 -8.25 -11.97 -7.30
C LEU A 21 -6.80 -12.43 -7.03
N ASN A 22 -6.48 -13.70 -7.30
CA ASN A 22 -5.17 -14.32 -7.02
C ASN A 22 -4.76 -14.18 -5.53
N LEU A 23 -5.72 -14.34 -4.63
CA LEU A 23 -5.51 -14.33 -3.18
C LEU A 23 -5.48 -15.76 -2.66
N ALA A 24 -4.66 -16.01 -1.63
CA ALA A 24 -4.65 -17.31 -0.96
C ALA A 24 -6.02 -17.60 -0.31
N HIS A 25 -6.27 -18.90 -0.08
CA HIS A 25 -7.54 -19.38 0.45
C HIS A 25 -7.94 -18.62 1.73
N ASN A 26 -9.23 -18.24 1.83
CA ASN A 26 -9.80 -17.48 2.93
C ASN A 26 -9.20 -16.09 3.25
N VAL A 27 -8.13 -15.64 2.58
CA VAL A 27 -7.52 -14.33 2.85
C VAL A 27 -8.51 -13.20 2.63
N LEU A 28 -9.24 -13.23 1.52
CA LEU A 28 -10.28 -12.23 1.24
C LEU A 28 -11.39 -12.25 2.29
N ASN A 29 -11.88 -13.44 2.65
CA ASN A 29 -12.97 -13.56 3.62
C ASN A 29 -12.55 -13.12 5.03
N SER A 30 -11.32 -13.45 5.43
CA SER A 30 -10.73 -13.00 6.68
C SER A 30 -10.59 -11.48 6.72
N TRP A 31 -10.07 -10.86 5.65
CA TRP A 31 -9.96 -9.40 5.56
C TRP A 31 -11.33 -8.70 5.55
N LEU A 32 -12.34 -9.30 4.94
CA LEU A 32 -13.71 -8.76 4.93
C LEU A 32 -14.44 -8.92 6.27
N SER A 33 -13.96 -9.79 7.15
CA SER A 33 -14.62 -10.11 8.43
C SER A 33 -13.85 -9.59 9.64
N ASN A 34 -12.64 -9.07 9.44
CA ASN A 34 -11.76 -8.55 10.49
C ASN A 34 -11.21 -7.17 10.08
N ASN A 35 -10.75 -6.38 11.06
CA ASN A 35 -10.04 -5.11 10.82
C ASN A 35 -8.54 -5.34 10.55
N LEU A 36 -8.22 -6.29 9.67
CA LEU A 36 -6.84 -6.62 9.30
C LEU A 36 -6.36 -5.73 8.15
N THR A 37 -5.07 -5.40 8.17
CA THR A 37 -4.42 -4.80 6.99
C THR A 37 -3.81 -5.91 6.15
N ASN A 38 -3.99 -5.84 4.83
CA ASN A 38 -3.40 -6.79 3.90
C ASN A 38 -3.22 -6.13 2.54
N ALA A 39 -1.99 -5.74 2.22
CA ALA A 39 -1.68 -5.02 1.00
C ALA A 39 -2.13 -5.75 -0.27
N LYS A 40 -2.04 -7.09 -0.31
CA LYS A 40 -2.49 -7.86 -1.49
C LYS A 40 -4.00 -7.75 -1.69
N VAL A 41 -4.79 -7.85 -0.61
CA VAL A 41 -6.25 -7.66 -0.66
C VAL A 41 -6.59 -6.23 -1.03
N GLU A 42 -5.98 -5.26 -0.34
CA GLU A 42 -6.21 -3.83 -0.56
C GLU A 42 -5.95 -3.44 -2.02
N ILE A 43 -4.81 -3.85 -2.59
CA ILE A 43 -4.47 -3.62 -4.00
C ILE A 43 -5.48 -4.30 -4.92
N ALA A 44 -5.85 -5.56 -4.66
CA ALA A 44 -6.81 -6.28 -5.50
C ALA A 44 -8.18 -5.58 -5.53
N LEU A 45 -8.68 -5.11 -4.39
CA LEU A 45 -9.95 -4.39 -4.30
C LEU A 45 -9.88 -3.01 -4.97
N LEU A 46 -8.75 -2.30 -4.84
CA LEU A 46 -8.54 -1.02 -5.53
C LEU A 46 -8.48 -1.19 -7.05
N LYS A 47 -7.84 -2.25 -7.54
CA LYS A 47 -7.82 -2.63 -8.98
C LYS A 47 -9.20 -3.00 -9.49
N LEU A 48 -10.03 -3.62 -8.64
CA LEU A 48 -11.44 -3.93 -8.94
C LEU A 48 -12.35 -2.67 -8.94
N GLY A 49 -11.81 -1.51 -8.57
CA GLY A 49 -12.54 -0.24 -8.54
C GLY A 49 -13.43 -0.09 -7.31
N LEU A 50 -13.20 -0.85 -6.24
CA LEU A 50 -13.94 -0.74 -4.97
C LEU A 50 -13.27 0.29 -4.05
N ARG A 51 -13.09 1.51 -4.55
CA ARG A 51 -12.33 2.58 -3.87
C ARG A 51 -13.11 3.24 -2.73
N GLU A 52 -14.41 3.01 -2.65
CA GLU A 52 -15.29 3.65 -1.68
C GLU A 52 -15.35 2.93 -0.33
N ASP A 53 -14.63 1.82 -0.13
CA ASP A 53 -14.47 1.23 1.20
C ASP A 53 -13.70 2.20 2.09
N GLU A 54 -14.34 2.67 3.17
CA GLU A 54 -13.74 3.61 4.13
C GLU A 54 -12.40 3.12 4.70
N ARG A 55 -12.22 1.80 4.87
CA ARG A 55 -10.96 1.23 5.35
C ARG A 55 -9.85 1.42 4.31
N LEU A 56 -10.16 1.28 3.02
CA LEU A 56 -9.21 1.53 1.94
C LEU A 56 -8.85 3.01 1.85
N ILE A 57 -9.83 3.91 2.00
CA ILE A 57 -9.60 5.37 2.00
C ILE A 57 -8.64 5.75 3.14
N LYS A 58 -8.97 5.37 4.39
CA LYS A 58 -8.11 5.63 5.56
C LYS A 58 -6.71 5.05 5.40
N ARG A 59 -6.61 3.84 4.82
CA ARG A 59 -5.33 3.18 4.57
C ARG A 59 -4.48 3.96 3.56
N ILE A 60 -5.07 4.42 2.46
CA ILE A 60 -4.39 5.22 1.43
C ILE A 60 -3.92 6.56 2.00
N GLU A 61 -4.75 7.25 2.77
CA GLU A 61 -4.37 8.53 3.39
C GLU A 61 -3.20 8.38 4.35
N LYS A 62 -3.22 7.33 5.19
CA LYS A 62 -2.09 6.99 6.07
C LYS A 62 -0.82 6.75 5.27
N LEU A 63 -0.88 5.93 4.22
CA LEU A 63 0.28 5.64 3.36
C LEU A 63 0.82 6.90 2.66
N LYS A 64 -0.05 7.80 2.19
CA LYS A 64 0.36 9.09 1.61
C LYS A 64 1.12 9.96 2.62
N SER A 65 0.64 10.03 3.86
CA SER A 65 1.29 10.78 4.94
C SER A 65 2.67 10.19 5.28
N GLU A 66 2.75 8.87 5.39
CA GLU A 66 4.01 8.16 5.63
C GLU A 66 5.02 8.37 4.49
N TYR A 67 4.56 8.27 3.24
CA TYR A 67 5.39 8.51 2.06
C TYR A 67 5.99 9.93 2.06
N LYS A 68 5.17 10.95 2.32
CA LYS A 68 5.63 12.35 2.38
C LYS A 68 6.71 12.55 3.45
N LYS A 69 6.55 11.95 4.62
CA LYS A 69 7.56 12.02 5.70
C LYS A 69 8.87 11.35 5.30
N ASN A 70 8.80 10.22 4.60
CA ASN A 70 9.98 9.49 4.14
C ASN A 70 10.73 10.23 3.04
N GLU A 71 10.03 10.86 2.09
CA GLU A 71 10.64 11.70 1.06
C GLU A 71 11.42 12.88 1.66
N ILE A 72 10.85 13.56 2.68
CA ILE A 72 11.53 14.64 3.39
C ILE A 72 12.83 14.14 4.05
N ARG A 73 12.78 12.96 4.70
CA ARG A 73 13.96 12.34 5.33
C ARG A 73 15.02 11.98 4.30
N LYS A 74 14.63 11.43 3.15
CA LYS A 74 15.53 11.09 2.04
C LYS A 74 16.24 12.34 1.52
N GLN A 75 15.51 13.42 1.26
CA GLN A 75 16.09 14.68 0.80
C GLN A 75 17.09 15.27 1.81
N ALA A 76 16.75 15.23 3.11
CA ALA A 76 17.66 15.68 4.16
C ALA A 76 18.95 14.84 4.20
N TYR A 77 18.82 13.52 4.11
CA TYR A 77 19.96 12.60 4.05
C TYR A 77 20.85 12.86 2.83
N GLU A 78 20.26 12.99 1.64
CA GLU A 78 21.01 13.28 0.40
C GLU A 78 21.75 14.63 0.49
N LYS A 79 21.14 15.64 1.13
CA LYS A 79 21.79 16.93 1.36
C LYS A 79 23.01 16.77 2.29
N SER A 80 22.84 16.11 3.43
CA SER A 80 23.94 15.88 4.38
C SER A 80 25.07 15.06 3.75
N MET A 81 24.76 14.06 2.93
CA MET A 81 25.79 13.28 2.22
C MET A 81 26.59 14.13 1.23
N LYS A 82 25.95 15.08 0.53
CA LYS A 82 26.65 16.03 -0.35
C LYS A 82 27.57 16.95 0.44
N GLU A 83 27.10 17.48 1.57
CA GLU A 83 27.90 18.32 2.46
C GLU A 83 29.12 17.57 3.00
N ILE A 84 28.94 16.33 3.47
CA ILE A 84 30.06 15.47 3.94
C ILE A 84 31.06 15.21 2.82
N LYS A 85 30.59 14.89 1.60
CA LYS A 85 31.47 14.62 0.47
C LYS A 85 32.31 15.85 0.12
N ALA A 86 31.70 17.04 0.08
CA ALA A 86 32.43 18.28 -0.17
C ALA A 86 33.48 18.56 0.92
N LEU A 87 33.14 18.35 2.20
CA LEU A 87 34.10 18.51 3.29
C LEU A 87 35.28 17.53 3.19
N LEU A 88 35.05 16.29 2.79
CA LEU A 88 36.11 15.30 2.59
C LEU A 88 37.02 15.68 1.40
N GLU A 89 36.45 16.16 0.29
CA GLU A 89 37.21 16.61 -0.88
C GLU A 89 38.11 17.81 -0.54
N GLU A 90 37.63 18.76 0.27
CA GLU A 90 38.45 19.89 0.77
C GLU A 90 39.60 19.43 1.69
N ILE A 91 39.37 18.39 2.51
CA ILE A 91 40.43 17.81 3.36
C ILE A 91 41.48 17.09 2.52
N GLU A 92 41.08 16.35 1.48
CA GLU A 92 42.00 15.61 0.61
C GLU A 92 42.82 16.53 -0.31
N ALA A 93 42.33 17.74 -0.61
CA ALA A 93 43.01 18.72 -1.46
C ALA A 93 44.01 19.62 -0.70
N ALA A 94 44.06 19.57 0.63
CA ALA A 94 44.93 20.37 1.50
C ALA A 94 46.20 19.61 1.91
#